data_AF-A0A372ZMD9-F1
#
_entry.id   AF-A0A372ZMD9-F1
#
_cell.length_a   1.000
_cell.length_b   1.000
_cell.length_c   1.000
_cell.angle_alpha   90.00
_cell.angle_beta   90.00
_cell.angle_gamma   90.00
#
_symmetry.space_group_name_H-M   'P 1'
#
loop_
_entity.id
_entity.type
_entity.pdbx_description
1 polymer ?
#
loop_
_entity_poly.entity_id
_entity_poly.type
_entity_poly.pdbx_seq_one_letter_code
_entity_poly.pdbx_strand_id
1 'polypeptide(L)'
;MDYCRHELSNCADCAPRAQPREGAPGAEWDGWPPSAIIVHASRKAHLPGCPHILPADVEPPVYGWVLDPSPGAWRRLSDSNPLYATGGNTQRSATSRCQDCDATQ
;
A
#
# COMPACT_ATOMS: atom_id res chain seq x y z
N MET A 1 30.24 -32.20 29.54
CA MET A 1 30.22 -33.63 29.19
C MET A 1 28.77 -34.00 29.21
N ASP A 2 28.09 -33.88 28.07
CA ASP A 2 26.71 -34.31 27.96
C ASP A 2 26.53 -34.93 26.58
N TYR A 3 26.11 -36.18 26.65
CA TYR A 3 26.16 -37.22 25.66
C TYR A 3 24.73 -37.42 25.19
N CYS A 4 24.43 -37.10 23.93
CA CYS A 4 23.21 -37.57 23.26
C CYS A 4 23.59 -38.17 21.91
N ARG A 5 24.13 -39.39 21.98
CA ARG A 5 24.04 -40.39 20.91
C ARG A 5 22.60 -40.90 20.93
N HIS A 6 21.82 -40.57 19.91
CA HIS A 6 20.70 -41.41 19.50
C HIS A 6 20.80 -41.64 17.99
N GLU A 7 20.80 -42.92 17.66
CA GLU A 7 21.05 -43.51 16.36
C GLU A 7 19.86 -43.34 15.40
N LEU A 8 20.20 -43.14 14.13
CA LEU A 8 19.48 -43.58 12.91
C LEU A 8 17.95 -43.44 12.89
N SER A 9 17.44 -42.40 12.21
CA SER A 9 16.55 -42.52 11.05
C SER A 9 16.13 -41.13 10.50
N ASN A 10 16.10 -40.99 9.17
CA ASN A 10 15.67 -39.83 8.36
C ASN A 10 16.65 -38.65 8.19
N CYS A 11 17.64 -38.84 7.32
CA CYS A 11 18.33 -37.76 6.61
C CYS A 11 17.45 -37.19 5.47
N ALA A 12 16.28 -36.62 5.78
CA ALA A 12 15.44 -35.95 4.77
C ALA A 12 14.46 -34.93 5.38
N ASP A 13 14.94 -33.99 6.22
CA ASP A 13 14.18 -32.77 6.51
C ASP A 13 15.10 -31.66 7.05
N CYS A 14 16.09 -31.26 6.26
CA CYS A 14 16.80 -30.00 6.47
C CYS A 14 16.26 -28.96 5.49
N ALA A 15 15.07 -28.46 5.77
CA ALA A 15 14.71 -27.11 5.41
C ALA A 15 13.86 -26.56 6.54
N PRO A 16 14.24 -25.48 7.25
CA PRO A 16 13.23 -24.74 7.98
C PRO A 16 12.20 -24.34 6.94
N ARG A 17 10.97 -24.86 7.08
CA ARG A 17 9.81 -24.43 6.32
C ARG A 17 9.76 -22.91 6.49
N ALA A 18 10.25 -22.19 5.49
CA ALA A 18 10.19 -20.75 5.46
C ALA A 18 8.69 -20.44 5.49
N GLN A 19 8.21 -20.09 6.67
CA GLN A 19 6.89 -19.53 6.86
C GLN A 19 6.80 -18.38 5.84
N PRO A 20 5.70 -18.25 5.08
CA PRO A 20 5.50 -17.07 4.26
C PRO A 20 5.70 -15.88 5.19
N ARG A 21 6.76 -15.13 4.94
CA ARG A 21 7.08 -13.95 5.72
C ARG A 21 5.84 -13.08 5.62
N GLU A 22 5.15 -12.90 6.74
CA GLU A 22 4.11 -11.89 6.85
C GLU A 22 4.74 -10.61 6.29
N GLY A 23 4.17 -10.16 5.17
CA GLY A 23 4.81 -9.21 4.28
C GLY A 23 5.21 -7.98 5.09
N ALA A 24 6.43 -7.50 4.88
CA ALA A 24 6.77 -6.16 5.35
C ALA A 24 5.68 -5.19 4.84
N PRO A 25 5.26 -4.19 5.63
CA PRO A 25 4.14 -3.29 5.30
C PRO A 25 4.28 -2.50 3.97
N GLY A 26 5.38 -2.69 3.22
CA GLY A 26 5.58 -2.19 1.86
C GLY A 26 5.41 -3.22 0.73
N ALA A 27 5.47 -4.53 0.99
CA ALA A 27 5.41 -5.56 -0.05
C ALA A 27 4.04 -5.60 -0.76
N GLU A 28 2.99 -5.26 -0.03
CA GLU A 28 1.63 -5.14 -0.52
C GLU A 28 1.41 -3.91 -1.42
N TRP A 29 2.31 -2.92 -1.36
CA TRP A 29 2.32 -1.72 -2.20
C TRP A 29 3.36 -1.76 -3.33
N ASP A 30 4.11 -2.87 -3.49
CA ASP A 30 5.25 -2.97 -4.43
C ASP A 30 4.87 -2.70 -5.90
N GLY A 31 3.62 -2.98 -6.27
CA GLY A 31 3.07 -2.67 -7.59
C GLY A 31 2.62 -1.23 -7.81
N TRP A 32 2.65 -0.39 -6.77
CA TRP A 32 2.20 1.00 -6.82
C TRP A 32 3.40 1.95 -6.91
N PRO A 33 3.40 2.93 -7.83
CA PRO A 33 4.43 3.95 -7.82
C PRO A 33 4.33 4.76 -6.52
N PRO A 34 5.45 5.10 -5.86
CA PRO A 34 5.42 5.80 -4.57
C PRO A 34 4.81 7.20 -4.67
N SER A 35 4.82 7.78 -5.87
CA SER A 35 4.16 9.05 -6.19
C SER A 35 2.67 8.92 -6.50
N ALA A 36 2.11 7.71 -6.55
CA ALA A 36 0.68 7.54 -6.82
C ALA A 36 -0.17 8.29 -5.80
N ILE A 37 -1.31 8.79 -6.25
CA ILE A 37 -2.32 9.37 -5.36
C ILE A 37 -3.60 8.56 -5.49
N ILE A 38 -4.02 7.97 -4.36
CA ILE A 38 -5.24 7.16 -4.25
C ILE A 38 -6.37 8.09 -3.80
N VAL A 39 -7.50 8.01 -4.49
CA VAL A 39 -8.65 8.91 -4.33
C VAL A 39 -9.83 8.12 -3.76
N HIS A 40 -10.19 8.41 -2.52
CA HIS A 40 -11.29 7.75 -1.83
C HIS A 40 -12.65 8.44 -2.10
N ALA A 41 -13.74 7.69 -1.96
CA ALA A 41 -15.11 8.18 -2.10
C ALA A 41 -15.45 9.39 -1.20
N SER A 42 -14.76 9.56 -0.06
CA SER A 42 -14.93 10.70 0.86
C SER A 42 -14.23 11.99 0.40
N ARG A 43 -13.69 12.02 -0.83
CA ARG A 43 -12.87 13.12 -1.37
C ARG A 43 -11.53 13.35 -0.65
N LYS A 44 -11.05 12.33 0.06
CA LYS A 44 -9.70 12.29 0.65
C LYS A 44 -8.72 11.58 -0.27
N ALA A 45 -7.51 12.12 -0.36
CA ALA A 45 -6.37 11.54 -1.04
C ALA A 45 -5.45 10.82 -0.06
N HIS A 46 -4.93 9.67 -0.48
CA HIS A 46 -3.97 8.84 0.26
C HIS A 46 -2.75 8.56 -0.61
N LEU A 47 -1.63 8.26 0.03
CA LEU A 47 -0.42 7.77 -0.61
C LEU A 47 -0.29 6.25 -0.37
N PRO A 48 0.41 5.50 -1.24
CA PRO A 48 0.79 4.12 -0.96
C PRO A 48 1.49 3.99 0.40
N GLY A 49 1.17 2.95 1.15
CA GLY A 49 1.66 2.74 2.53
C GLY A 49 0.87 3.50 3.60
N CYS A 50 -0.25 4.14 3.26
CA CYS A 50 -1.11 4.78 4.24
C CYS A 50 -1.73 3.74 5.19
N PRO A 51 -1.65 3.90 6.52
CA PRO A 51 -2.19 2.93 7.47
C PRO A 51 -3.73 2.89 7.54
N HIS A 52 -4.42 3.82 6.85
CA HIS A 52 -5.89 3.90 6.84
C HIS A 52 -6.54 3.08 5.74
N ILE A 53 -5.76 2.60 4.77
CA ILE A 53 -6.25 1.84 3.63
C ILE A 53 -5.38 0.63 3.41
N LEU A 54 -5.98 -0.48 3.01
CA LEU A 54 -5.24 -1.65 2.58
C LEU A 54 -5.18 -1.66 1.05
N PRO A 55 -4.05 -2.00 0.42
CA PRO A 55 -3.91 -2.00 -1.03
C PRO A 55 -4.89 -2.97 -1.72
N ALA A 56 -5.25 -4.07 -1.04
CA ALA A 56 -6.24 -5.02 -1.53
C ALA A 56 -7.65 -4.42 -1.64
N ASP A 57 -7.98 -3.40 -0.84
CA ASP A 57 -9.28 -2.72 -0.87
C ASP A 57 -9.32 -1.54 -1.85
N VAL A 58 -8.18 -1.19 -2.48
CA VAL A 58 -8.09 -0.08 -3.44
C VAL A 58 -8.66 -0.51 -4.79
N GLU A 59 -9.98 -0.60 -4.86
CA GLU A 59 -10.74 -1.00 -6.04
C GLU A 59 -11.95 -0.10 -6.32
N PRO A 60 -12.41 0.00 -7.58
CA PRO A 60 -13.70 0.60 -7.89
C PRO A 60 -14.85 -0.21 -7.25
N PRO A 61 -15.99 0.43 -6.89
CA PRO A 61 -16.31 1.83 -7.14
C PRO A 61 -15.83 2.78 -6.04
N VAL A 62 -15.28 2.27 -4.94
CA VAL A 62 -14.93 3.07 -3.76
C VAL A 62 -13.73 3.97 -4.05
N TYR A 63 -12.72 3.42 -4.73
CA TYR A 63 -11.48 4.11 -5.03
C TYR A 63 -11.30 4.40 -6.51
N GLY A 64 -10.64 5.52 -6.77
CA GLY A 64 -9.91 5.78 -8.01
C GLY A 64 -8.46 6.12 -7.67
N TRP A 65 -7.62 6.32 -8.69
CA TRP A 65 -6.22 6.67 -8.47
C TRP A 65 -5.61 7.44 -9.64
N VAL A 66 -4.47 8.05 -9.38
CA VAL A 66 -3.59 8.67 -10.37
C VAL A 66 -2.19 8.10 -10.15
N LEU A 67 -1.68 7.29 -11.08
CA LEU A 67 -0.36 6.63 -10.95
C LEU A 67 0.80 7.59 -11.24
N ASP A 68 0.60 8.54 -12.15
CA ASP A 68 1.58 9.56 -12.54
C ASP A 68 0.98 10.97 -12.37
N PRO A 69 0.90 11.49 -11.14
CA PRO A 69 0.36 12.82 -10.91
C PRO A 69 1.36 13.91 -11.28
N SER A 70 0.86 15.06 -11.73
CA SER A 70 1.73 16.21 -12.01
C SER A 70 2.52 16.64 -10.76
N PRO A 71 3.74 17.17 -10.92
CA PRO A 71 4.55 17.63 -9.79
C PRO A 71 3.79 18.61 -8.88
N GLY A 72 3.77 18.31 -7.58
CA GLY A 72 3.06 19.11 -6.59
C GLY A 72 1.54 18.93 -6.54
N ALA A 73 0.94 18.01 -7.32
CA ALA A 73 -0.49 17.74 -7.29
C ALA A 73 -1.00 17.45 -5.87
N TRP A 74 -0.26 16.65 -5.09
CA TRP A 74 -0.56 16.39 -3.68
C TRP A 74 -0.73 17.68 -2.86
N ARG A 75 0.25 18.59 -2.93
CA ARG A 75 0.26 19.84 -2.16
C ARG A 75 -0.83 20.83 -2.58
N ARG A 76 -1.31 20.73 -3.82
CA ARG A 76 -2.33 21.64 -4.39
C ARG A 76 -3.76 21.20 -4.13
N LEU A 77 -3.98 20.01 -3.55
CA LEU A 77 -5.31 19.51 -3.21
C LEU A 77 -6.07 20.52 -2.35
N SER A 78 -7.19 21.00 -2.90
CA SER A 78 -8.13 21.93 -2.27
C SER A 78 -9.47 21.85 -2.99
N ASP A 79 -10.54 22.44 -2.44
CA ASP A 79 -11.83 22.51 -3.15
C ASP A 79 -11.75 23.25 -4.49
N SER A 80 -10.87 24.25 -4.60
CA SER A 80 -10.64 24.99 -5.85
C SER A 80 -9.74 24.25 -6.84
N ASN A 81 -8.97 23.27 -6.39
CA ASN A 81 -8.09 22.45 -7.22
C ASN A 81 -8.21 20.97 -6.83
N PRO A 82 -9.34 20.32 -7.20
CA PRO A 82 -9.51 18.89 -6.99
C PRO A 82 -8.57 18.08 -7.87
N LEU A 83 -8.11 16.94 -7.36
CA LEU A 83 -7.47 15.91 -8.17
C LEU A 83 -8.51 14.88 -8.59
N TYR A 84 -8.66 14.66 -9.90
CA TYR A 84 -9.54 13.63 -10.45
C TYR A 84 -8.75 12.34 -10.70
N ALA A 85 -9.38 11.21 -10.37
CA ALA A 85 -8.81 9.91 -10.65
C ALA A 85 -8.74 9.66 -12.17
N THR A 86 -7.62 9.08 -12.63
CA THR A 86 -7.40 8.70 -14.03
C THR A 86 -7.46 7.19 -14.24
N GLY A 87 -7.41 6.40 -13.16
CA GLY A 87 -7.63 4.96 -13.14
C GLY A 87 -8.58 4.54 -12.01
N GLY A 88 -9.04 3.29 -12.04
CA GLY A 88 -10.06 2.78 -11.12
C GLY A 88 -11.41 3.44 -11.39
N ASN A 89 -12.07 3.97 -10.35
CA ASN A 89 -13.25 4.81 -10.53
C ASN A 89 -12.86 6.26 -10.88
N THR A 90 -12.90 6.60 -12.17
CA THR A 90 -12.57 7.93 -12.70
C THR A 90 -13.58 9.01 -12.35
N GLN A 91 -14.73 8.67 -11.75
CA GLN A 91 -15.67 9.66 -11.21
C GLN A 91 -15.25 10.18 -9.82
N ARG A 92 -14.17 9.63 -9.23
CA ARG A 92 -13.66 10.06 -7.93
C ARG A 92 -12.80 11.32 -8.07
N SER A 93 -12.96 12.21 -7.10
CA SER A 93 -12.12 13.40 -6.94
C SER A 93 -11.74 13.57 -5.48
N ALA A 94 -10.51 13.99 -5.22
CA ALA A 94 -10.06 14.39 -3.89
C ALA A 94 -9.84 15.91 -3.84
N THR A 95 -10.23 16.52 -2.73
CA THR A 95 -9.99 17.94 -2.44
C THR A 95 -9.19 18.14 -1.16
N SER A 96 -8.88 17.06 -0.45
CA SER A 96 -8.16 17.10 0.81
C SER A 96 -7.23 15.90 0.94
N ARG A 97 -6.19 16.07 1.74
CA ARG A 97 -5.18 15.05 2.01
C ARG A 97 -5.55 14.25 3.26
N CYS A 98 -5.17 12.99 3.29
CA CYS A 98 -5.05 12.24 4.54
C CYS A 98 -4.00 12.92 5.42
N GLN A 99 -4.32 13.15 6.69
CA GLN A 99 -3.45 13.92 7.59
C GLN A 99 -2.15 13.17 7.90
N ASP A 100 -2.22 11.86 8.12
CA ASP A 100 -1.03 11.05 8.39
C ASP A 100 -0.13 10.93 7.16
N CYS A 101 -0.71 10.79 5.95
CA CYS A 101 0.08 10.86 4.73
C CYS A 101 0.73 12.23 4.53
N ASP A 102 0.06 13.31 4.94
CA ASP A 102 0.63 14.65 4.79
C ASP A 102 1.76 14.92 5.79
N ALA A 103 1.67 14.34 6.99
CA ALA A 103 2.71 14.44 8.02
C ALA A 103 4.00 13.68 7.65
N THR A 104 3.94 12.72 6.72
CA THR A 104 5.07 11.89 6.29
C THR A 104 5.78 12.39 5.03
N GLN A 105 5.40 13.57 4.51
CA GLN A 105 5.90 14.16 3.25
C GLN A 105 7.04 15.16 3.43
#